data_AF-A0A9P7UZX0-F1
#
_entry.id   AF-A0A9P7UZX0-F1
#
_cell.length_a   1.000
_cell.length_b   1.000
_cell.length_c   1.000
_cell.angle_alpha   90.00
_cell.angle_beta   90.00
_cell.angle_gamma   90.00
#
_symmetry.space_group_name_H-M   'P 1'
#
loop_
_entity.id
_entity.type
_entity.pdbx_description
1 polymer ?
#
loop_
_entity_poly.entity_id
_entity_poly.type
_entity_poly.pdbx_seq_one_letter_code
_entity_poly.pdbx_strand_id
1 'polypeptide(L)'
;MYPKLVALDTDWTLFWGWLNVNEWGKGPGAYVPTEDNIEKRNYWEIQDRTNHSRACGMFADVPKIIQDILKNGAKLAIVSRNTSKAMCDRALWHWTIQDHHGKDKRVIELVKFDEVYDADKTTHFRRIKGWTNFDYSDMILYDDEAINNTVEMMLGVTFQVSRDQKGLTWDNYQEGLDVWRRTKAIHSPWRGTALNSYPKRKLIGFSGMDMGTIQQLEAGGRRTDRKEAARWGFAMYVADEPRVAIWFNQWIKTYFPGVATAVCAIYARDGDIWDRMNKIWVPDSRNDLKQNRTSDFMLGWSEEDRNRQVRQWGVKRPYVLFSRHPNMGGTFPVAGRFNELVIYPQVQENLILAVRMSDNELRSASNVYYEGKIREWNITIPQETRNDFAINRENIG
;
A
#
# COMPACT_ATOMS: atom_id res chain seq x y z
N MET A 1 -18.05 8.30 5.27
CA MET A 1 -17.66 6.88 5.42
C MET A 1 -16.36 6.82 6.22
N TYR A 2 -16.21 5.80 7.06
CA TYR A 2 -15.08 5.66 7.99
C TYR A 2 -14.64 4.18 8.06
N PRO A 3 -13.33 3.86 8.24
CA PRO A 3 -12.89 2.48 8.41
C PRO A 3 -13.51 1.81 9.64
N LYS A 4 -13.66 0.49 9.62
CA LYS A 4 -14.15 -0.26 10.78
C LYS A 4 -13.08 -0.39 11.86
N LEU A 5 -11.80 -0.35 11.47
CA LEU A 5 -10.65 -0.47 12.36
C LEU A 5 -9.53 0.47 11.94
N VAL A 6 -8.96 1.17 12.92
CA VAL A 6 -7.76 1.99 12.75
C VAL A 6 -6.69 1.42 13.66
N ALA A 7 -5.61 0.93 13.07
CA ALA A 7 -4.44 0.41 13.76
C ALA A 7 -3.33 1.46 13.80
N LEU A 8 -2.73 1.63 14.96
CA LEU A 8 -1.60 2.51 15.18
C LEU A 8 -0.40 1.67 15.62
N ASP A 9 0.76 1.90 15.01
CA ASP A 9 2.04 1.50 15.59
C ASP A 9 2.36 2.33 16.85
N THR A 10 3.44 1.98 17.55
CA THR A 10 3.83 2.52 18.86
C THR A 10 5.01 3.47 18.73
N ASP A 11 6.24 2.96 18.85
CA ASP A 11 7.49 3.70 18.72
C ASP A 11 7.49 4.53 17.43
N TRP A 12 7.81 5.83 17.54
CA TRP A 12 7.80 6.81 16.43
C TRP A 12 6.49 7.03 15.67
N THR A 13 5.39 6.39 16.09
CA THR A 13 4.05 6.62 15.55
C THR A 13 3.10 7.23 16.58
N LEU A 14 2.83 6.53 17.69
CA LEU A 14 1.99 7.01 18.79
C LEU A 14 2.80 7.89 19.76
N PHE A 15 4.07 7.56 19.95
CA PHE A 15 4.98 8.31 20.81
C PHE A 15 6.39 8.36 20.22
N TRP A 16 7.15 9.41 20.54
CA TRP A 16 8.58 9.45 20.21
C TRP A 16 9.38 8.65 21.23
N GLY A 17 10.57 8.18 20.81
CA GLY A 17 11.45 7.36 21.63
C GLY A 17 11.22 5.85 21.42
N TRP A 18 12.07 5.05 22.07
CA TRP A 18 12.05 3.59 21.96
C TRP A 18 11.84 2.95 23.33
N LEU A 19 10.78 2.17 23.47
CA LEU A 19 10.60 1.29 24.63
C LEU A 19 11.43 0.03 24.46
N ASN A 20 12.64 0.02 25.01
CA ASN A 20 13.57 -1.10 24.89
C ASN A 20 13.78 -1.81 26.23
N VAL A 21 13.26 -3.03 26.35
CA VAL A 21 13.37 -3.87 27.57
C VAL A 21 14.81 -4.21 27.96
N ASN A 22 15.74 -4.13 27.02
CA ASN A 22 17.16 -4.37 27.28
C ASN A 22 17.87 -3.13 27.82
N GLU A 23 17.25 -1.94 27.74
CA GLU A 23 17.86 -0.68 28.17
C GLU A 23 17.17 -0.05 29.37
N TRP A 24 15.85 -0.19 29.47
CA TRP A 24 15.07 0.37 30.57
C TRP A 24 15.20 -0.46 31.84
N GLY A 25 15.19 0.20 33.00
CA GLY A 25 15.23 -0.48 34.30
C GLY A 25 16.53 -1.26 34.52
N LYS A 26 17.67 -0.73 34.05
CA LYS A 26 19.00 -1.37 34.19
C LYS A 26 19.93 -0.67 35.19
N GLY A 27 19.51 0.48 35.72
CA GLY A 27 20.30 1.22 36.70
C GLY A 27 20.09 0.75 38.15
N PRO A 28 20.83 1.33 39.11
CA PRO A 28 20.71 1.02 40.52
C PRO A 28 19.27 1.19 41.03
N GLY A 29 18.78 0.21 41.79
CA GLY A 29 17.42 0.23 42.34
C GLY A 29 16.32 -0.14 41.36
N ALA A 30 16.63 -0.72 40.20
CA ALA A 30 15.61 -1.18 39.26
C ALA A 30 14.56 -2.09 39.92
N TYR A 31 13.30 -1.90 39.52
CA TYR A 31 12.19 -2.78 39.87
C TYR A 31 12.09 -3.98 38.94
N VAL A 32 11.44 -5.04 39.43
CA VAL A 32 11.12 -6.25 38.67
C VAL A 32 9.61 -6.47 38.77
N PRO A 33 8.89 -6.62 37.65
CA PRO A 33 9.39 -6.73 36.27
C PRO A 33 9.87 -5.39 35.64
N THR A 34 10.53 -5.45 34.48
CA THR A 34 11.22 -4.29 33.88
C THR A 34 10.28 -3.10 33.62
N GLU A 35 9.06 -3.37 33.17
CA GLU A 35 8.03 -2.37 32.91
C GLU A 35 7.65 -1.54 34.15
N ASP A 36 7.87 -2.02 35.37
CA ASP A 36 7.61 -1.26 36.60
C ASP A 36 8.64 -0.14 36.84
N ASN A 37 9.66 -0.03 35.97
CA ASN A 37 10.55 1.12 35.91
C ASN A 37 10.05 2.24 35.00
N ILE A 38 8.92 2.07 34.30
CA ILE A 38 8.30 3.14 33.53
C ILE A 38 7.47 4.01 34.49
N GLU A 39 7.90 5.25 34.70
CA GLU A 39 7.19 6.22 35.52
C GLU A 39 6.67 7.40 34.69
N LYS A 40 5.54 7.96 35.13
CA LYS A 40 4.94 9.14 34.52
C LYS A 40 5.74 10.38 34.90
N ARG A 41 6.23 11.11 33.90
CA ARG A 41 6.93 12.39 34.09
C ARG A 41 5.95 13.56 34.08
N ASN A 42 5.05 13.58 33.09
CA ASN A 42 3.99 14.58 32.95
C ASN A 42 2.83 14.00 32.13
N TYR A 43 1.89 14.83 31.66
CA TYR A 43 0.77 14.36 30.83
C TYR A 43 1.24 13.68 29.53
N TRP A 44 2.29 14.21 28.91
CA TRP A 44 2.79 13.78 27.61
C TRP A 44 3.87 12.71 27.71
N GLU A 45 4.63 12.68 28.79
CA GLU A 45 5.89 11.93 28.85
C GLU A 45 5.94 10.90 29.97
N ILE A 46 6.61 9.80 29.66
CA ILE A 46 7.08 8.77 30.59
C ILE A 46 8.60 8.72 30.55
N GLN A 47 9.21 8.23 31.62
CA GLN A 47 10.67 8.08 31.71
C GLN A 47 11.07 6.80 32.45
N ASP A 48 12.31 6.36 32.24
CA ASP A 48 12.91 5.27 33.00
C ASP A 48 13.31 5.77 34.39
N ARG A 49 12.70 5.22 35.44
CA ARG A 49 13.00 5.48 36.86
C ARG A 49 14.49 5.39 37.18
N THR A 50 15.23 4.50 36.51
CA THR A 50 16.65 4.26 36.79
C THR A 50 17.59 5.13 35.96
N ASN A 51 17.07 5.78 34.92
CA ASN A 51 17.79 6.71 34.07
C ASN A 51 16.83 7.70 33.40
N HIS A 52 16.59 8.85 34.04
CA HIS A 52 15.62 9.85 33.55
C HIS A 52 15.99 10.49 32.19
N SER A 53 17.19 10.23 31.64
CA SER A 53 17.52 10.64 30.26
C SER A 53 16.84 9.76 29.20
N ARG A 54 16.38 8.56 29.58
CA ARG A 54 15.55 7.70 28.73
C ARG A 54 14.09 8.05 28.97
N ALA A 55 13.43 8.53 27.92
CA ALA A 55 12.04 8.94 27.96
C ALA A 55 11.33 8.59 26.65
N CYS A 56 10.01 8.54 26.73
CA CYS A 56 9.11 8.50 25.58
C CYS A 56 7.97 9.48 25.81
N GLY A 57 7.41 10.04 24.74
CA GLY A 57 6.30 10.99 24.86
C GLY A 57 5.28 10.88 23.74
N MET A 58 4.01 10.90 24.12
CA MET A 58 2.89 10.84 23.18
C MET A 58 2.91 12.06 22.25
N PHE A 59 2.74 11.84 20.94
CA PHE A 59 2.67 12.94 19.98
C PHE A 59 1.42 13.80 20.19
N ALA A 60 1.54 15.11 19.94
CA ALA A 60 0.54 16.11 20.35
C ALA A 60 -0.87 15.88 19.76
N ASP A 61 -0.97 15.34 18.54
CA ASP A 61 -2.25 15.10 17.87
C ASP A 61 -2.90 13.76 18.23
N VAL A 62 -2.17 12.84 18.88
CA VAL A 62 -2.66 11.49 19.21
C VAL A 62 -3.94 11.50 20.04
N PRO A 63 -4.10 12.36 21.09
CA PRO A 63 -5.37 12.49 21.80
C PRO A 63 -6.56 12.78 20.88
N LYS A 64 -6.40 13.77 19.99
CA LYS A 64 -7.43 14.19 19.03
C LYS A 64 -7.75 13.08 18.03
N ILE A 65 -6.74 12.34 17.57
CA ILE A 65 -6.87 11.23 16.63
C ILE A 65 -7.66 10.08 17.26
N ILE A 66 -7.29 9.66 18.47
CA ILE A 66 -7.99 8.58 19.18
C ILE A 66 -9.45 8.98 19.44
N GLN A 67 -9.70 10.24 19.79
CA GLN A 67 -11.07 10.75 19.91
C GLN A 67 -11.85 10.65 18.60
N ASP A 68 -11.26 11.01 17.45
CA ASP A 68 -11.92 10.90 16.14
C ASP A 68 -12.22 9.44 15.77
N ILE A 69 -11.29 8.51 16.02
CA ILE A 69 -11.47 7.05 15.84
C ILE A 69 -12.71 6.58 16.60
N LEU A 70 -12.78 6.89 17.90
CA LEU A 70 -13.87 6.44 18.76
C LEU A 70 -15.20 7.11 18.41
N LYS A 71 -15.19 8.42 18.14
CA LYS A 71 -16.38 9.19 17.75
C LYS A 71 -17.03 8.65 16.47
N ASN A 72 -16.23 8.18 15.53
CA ASN A 72 -16.72 7.59 14.28
C ASN A 72 -16.99 6.07 14.38
N GLY A 73 -16.91 5.49 15.59
CA GLY A 73 -17.28 4.09 15.86
C GLY A 73 -16.25 3.05 15.41
N ALA A 74 -15.08 3.46 14.93
CA ALA A 74 -14.00 2.55 14.57
C ALA A 74 -13.38 1.90 15.81
N LYS A 75 -12.88 0.68 15.65
CA LYS A 75 -12.08 0.02 16.69
C LYS A 75 -10.65 0.51 16.61
N LEU A 76 -10.11 0.99 17.73
CA LEU A 76 -8.69 1.27 17.88
C LEU A 76 -7.93 -0.03 18.08
N ALA A 77 -6.88 -0.24 17.28
CA ALA A 77 -5.93 -1.32 17.47
C ALA A 77 -4.52 -0.75 17.70
N ILE A 78 -3.76 -1.39 18.57
CA ILE A 78 -2.31 -1.22 18.65
C ILE A 78 -1.68 -2.41 17.98
N VAL A 79 -0.81 -2.13 17.01
CA VAL A 79 -0.15 -3.14 16.19
C VAL A 79 1.33 -2.78 16.18
N SER A 80 2.16 -3.47 16.96
CA SER A 80 3.57 -3.11 17.19
C SER A 80 4.50 -4.32 17.08
N ARG A 81 5.69 -4.09 16.51
CA ARG A 81 6.78 -5.08 16.49
C ARG A 81 7.68 -5.03 17.72
N ASN A 82 7.34 -4.19 18.70
CA ASN A 82 8.10 -4.10 19.94
C ASN A 82 8.18 -5.47 20.62
N THR A 83 9.36 -5.81 21.15
CA THR A 83 9.63 -7.11 21.77
C THR A 83 9.08 -7.22 23.20
N SER A 84 8.61 -6.12 23.79
CA SER A 84 8.07 -6.09 25.14
C SER A 84 6.67 -5.51 25.18
N LYS A 85 5.69 -6.40 25.04
CA LYS A 85 4.28 -6.06 25.21
C LYS A 85 4.01 -5.38 26.55
N ALA A 86 4.56 -5.90 27.65
CA ALA A 86 4.31 -5.37 28.99
C ALA A 86 4.77 -3.90 29.14
N MET A 87 5.87 -3.52 28.48
CA MET A 87 6.33 -2.13 28.49
C MET A 87 5.42 -1.21 27.68
N CYS A 88 4.98 -1.63 26.48
CA CYS A 88 4.01 -0.87 25.69
C CYS A 88 2.70 -0.69 26.47
N ASP A 89 2.18 -1.76 27.09
CA ASP A 89 0.95 -1.71 27.88
C ASP A 89 1.08 -0.74 29.06
N ARG A 90 2.24 -0.76 29.74
CA ARG A 90 2.52 0.16 30.85
C ARG A 90 2.62 1.62 30.39
N ALA A 91 3.22 1.88 29.23
CA ALA A 91 3.25 3.23 28.66
C ALA A 91 1.83 3.73 28.34
N LEU A 92 1.03 2.91 27.65
CA LEU A 92 -0.36 3.20 27.31
C LEU A 92 -1.27 3.32 28.55
N TRP A 93 -0.88 2.74 29.68
CA TRP A 93 -1.56 2.88 30.97
C TRP A 93 -1.30 4.26 31.63
N HIS A 94 -0.11 4.83 31.47
CA HIS A 94 0.25 6.13 32.06
C HIS A 94 -0.35 7.33 31.31
N TRP A 95 -0.48 7.19 29.99
CA TRP A 95 -1.13 8.19 29.15
C TRP A 95 -2.64 8.11 29.27
N THR A 96 -3.26 9.28 29.33
CA THR A 96 -4.71 9.43 29.46
C THR A 96 -5.23 10.34 28.35
N ILE A 97 -6.37 9.99 27.78
CA ILE A 97 -7.08 10.75 26.75
C ILE A 97 -8.54 10.88 27.18
N GLN A 98 -9.14 12.05 26.95
CA GLN A 98 -10.58 12.22 27.18
C GLN A 98 -11.38 11.40 26.19
N ASP A 99 -12.32 10.60 26.69
CA ASP A 99 -13.30 9.90 25.85
C ASP A 99 -14.36 10.87 25.27
N HIS A 100 -15.32 10.32 24.53
CA HIS A 100 -16.41 11.10 23.93
C HIS A 100 -17.36 11.76 24.94
N HIS A 101 -17.26 11.42 26.23
CA HIS A 101 -17.98 12.05 27.34
C HIS A 101 -17.10 13.05 28.11
N GLY A 102 -15.88 13.32 27.65
CA GLY A 102 -14.94 14.22 28.32
C GLY A 102 -14.29 13.61 29.57
N LYS A 103 -14.41 12.29 29.77
CA LYS A 103 -13.79 11.61 30.91
C LYS A 103 -12.41 11.11 30.55
N ASP A 104 -11.43 11.39 31.40
CA ASP A 104 -10.09 10.85 31.23
C ASP A 104 -10.09 9.32 31.33
N LYS A 105 -9.55 8.69 30.29
CA LYS A 105 -9.38 7.25 30.16
C LYS A 105 -7.94 6.95 29.82
N ARG A 106 -7.40 5.87 30.38
CA ARG A 106 -6.07 5.40 29.96
C ARG A 106 -6.14 4.97 28.51
N VAL A 107 -5.09 5.22 27.73
CA VAL A 107 -5.08 4.84 26.31
C VAL A 107 -5.34 3.34 26.16
N ILE A 108 -4.72 2.52 27.01
CA ILE A 108 -4.90 1.07 27.00
C ILE A 108 -6.37 0.62 27.19
N GLU A 109 -7.19 1.39 27.93
CA GLU A 109 -8.62 1.08 28.12
C GLU A 109 -9.46 1.36 26.86
N LEU A 110 -8.93 2.15 25.93
CA LEU A 110 -9.57 2.51 24.66
C LEU A 110 -9.17 1.55 23.52
N VAL A 111 -8.10 0.78 23.70
CA VAL A 111 -7.58 -0.17 22.72
C VAL A 111 -8.46 -1.42 22.70
N LYS A 112 -8.98 -1.78 21.52
CA LYS A 112 -9.81 -2.98 21.35
C LYS A 112 -9.00 -4.22 20.97
N PHE A 113 -7.94 -4.03 20.18
CA PHE A 113 -7.03 -5.08 19.74
C PHE A 113 -5.60 -4.65 20.00
N ASP A 114 -4.84 -5.49 20.66
CA ASP A 114 -3.54 -5.13 21.22
C ASP A 114 -2.55 -6.22 20.83
N GLU A 115 -2.05 -6.10 19.59
CA GLU A 115 -1.14 -7.05 18.96
C GLU A 115 0.27 -6.46 19.02
N VAL A 116 1.02 -6.77 20.09
CA VAL A 116 2.40 -6.30 20.29
C VAL A 116 3.33 -7.51 20.44
N TYR A 117 4.11 -7.79 19.40
CA TYR A 117 5.13 -8.84 19.37
C TYR A 117 5.98 -8.74 18.09
N ASP A 118 7.22 -9.23 18.12
CA ASP A 118 8.12 -9.16 16.95
C ASP A 118 7.72 -10.18 15.87
N ALA A 119 6.84 -9.75 14.98
CA ALA A 119 6.48 -10.46 13.75
C ALA A 119 6.09 -9.46 12.65
N ASP A 120 6.00 -9.93 11.40
CA ASP A 120 5.47 -9.09 10.34
C ASP A 120 4.06 -8.57 10.68
N LYS A 121 3.77 -7.32 10.33
CA LYS A 121 2.45 -6.71 10.53
C LYS A 121 1.33 -7.50 9.84
N THR A 122 1.64 -8.27 8.80
CA THR A 122 0.65 -9.16 8.17
C THR A 122 0.13 -10.23 9.14
N THR A 123 0.97 -10.74 10.05
CA THR A 123 0.56 -11.71 11.08
C THR A 123 -0.41 -11.07 12.08
N HIS A 124 -0.14 -9.84 12.48
CA HIS A 124 -1.00 -9.04 13.36
C HIS A 124 -2.39 -8.86 12.76
N PHE A 125 -2.45 -8.42 11.50
CA PHE A 125 -3.72 -8.22 10.81
C PHE A 125 -4.49 -9.51 10.53
N ARG A 126 -3.80 -10.64 10.26
CA ARG A 126 -4.47 -11.96 10.16
C ARG A 126 -5.16 -12.34 11.48
N ARG A 127 -4.51 -12.07 12.62
CA ARG A 127 -5.10 -12.32 13.93
C ARG A 127 -6.31 -11.43 14.20
N ILE A 128 -6.20 -10.14 13.93
CA ILE A 128 -7.32 -9.18 14.02
C ILE A 128 -8.50 -9.61 13.13
N LYS A 129 -8.24 -10.04 11.89
CA LYS A 129 -9.29 -10.55 11.00
C LYS A 129 -9.94 -11.82 11.57
N GLY A 130 -9.17 -12.72 12.19
CA GLY A 130 -9.70 -13.90 12.87
C GLY A 130 -10.69 -13.55 13.99
N TRP A 131 -10.45 -12.45 14.73
CA TRP A 131 -11.34 -11.99 15.80
C TRP A 131 -12.57 -11.22 15.31
N THR A 132 -12.39 -10.39 14.27
CA THR A 132 -13.42 -9.42 13.83
C THR A 132 -14.24 -9.87 12.63
N ASN A 133 -13.67 -10.76 11.82
CA ASN A 133 -14.09 -11.04 10.45
C ASN A 133 -14.22 -9.78 9.56
N PHE A 134 -13.63 -8.64 9.93
CA PHE A 134 -13.62 -7.46 9.06
C PHE A 134 -12.80 -7.73 7.80
N ASP A 135 -13.22 -7.16 6.69
CA ASP A 135 -12.41 -7.16 5.48
C ASP A 135 -11.20 -6.26 5.66
N TYR A 136 -10.05 -6.67 5.15
CA TYR A 136 -8.83 -5.86 5.24
C TYR A 136 -9.01 -4.48 4.60
N SER A 137 -9.83 -4.40 3.55
CA SER A 137 -10.17 -3.12 2.92
C SER A 137 -10.95 -2.18 3.84
N ASP A 138 -11.49 -2.65 4.97
CA ASP A 138 -12.15 -1.81 6.00
C ASP A 138 -11.17 -1.37 7.12
N MET A 139 -9.88 -1.62 6.95
CA MET A 139 -8.84 -1.35 7.94
C MET A 139 -7.79 -0.36 7.41
N ILE A 140 -7.21 0.43 8.32
CA ILE A 140 -6.06 1.30 8.05
C ILE A 140 -4.96 1.03 9.08
N LEU A 141 -3.71 1.00 8.63
CA LEU A 141 -2.51 1.04 9.48
C LEU A 141 -1.79 2.37 9.32
N TYR A 142 -1.49 3.01 10.45
CA TYR A 142 -0.54 4.12 10.55
C TYR A 142 0.74 3.63 11.22
N ASP A 143 1.88 3.89 10.60
CA ASP A 143 3.19 3.34 11.00
C ASP A 143 4.30 4.26 10.45
N ASP A 144 5.44 4.40 11.11
CA ASP A 144 6.55 5.24 10.63
C ASP A 144 7.48 4.49 9.66
N GLU A 145 7.49 3.15 9.73
CA GLU A 145 8.40 2.30 8.97
C GLU A 145 7.78 1.80 7.67
N ALA A 146 8.23 2.36 6.53
CA ALA A 146 7.68 2.06 5.21
C ALA A 146 7.75 0.57 4.81
N ILE A 147 8.64 -0.23 5.42
CA ILE A 147 8.70 -1.69 5.22
C ILE A 147 7.37 -2.39 5.58
N ASN A 148 6.61 -1.78 6.49
CA ASN A 148 5.32 -2.30 6.94
C ASN A 148 4.20 -2.11 5.90
N ASN A 149 4.46 -1.40 4.78
CA ASN A 149 3.55 -1.29 3.64
C ASN A 149 3.18 -2.65 3.02
N THR A 150 3.90 -3.71 3.38
CA THR A 150 3.59 -5.10 3.06
C THR A 150 2.14 -5.48 3.43
N VAL A 151 1.52 -4.85 4.45
CA VAL A 151 0.09 -5.12 4.77
C VAL A 151 -0.86 -4.65 3.67
N GLU A 152 -0.55 -3.54 3.01
CA GLU A 152 -1.32 -3.01 1.88
C GLU A 152 -1.20 -3.96 0.69
N MET A 153 0.03 -4.32 0.38
CA MET A 153 0.38 -5.26 -0.67
C MET A 153 -0.30 -6.62 -0.51
N MET A 154 -0.08 -7.27 0.63
CA MET A 154 -0.43 -8.68 0.85
C MET A 154 -1.87 -8.88 1.30
N LEU A 155 -2.43 -7.95 2.08
CA LEU A 155 -3.71 -8.14 2.78
C LEU A 155 -4.77 -7.13 2.38
N GLY A 156 -4.40 -5.89 2.04
CA GLY A 156 -5.32 -4.87 1.47
C GLY A 156 -5.79 -3.86 2.49
N VAL A 157 -5.10 -3.85 3.62
CA VAL A 157 -5.17 -2.79 4.61
C VAL A 157 -4.68 -1.51 3.94
N THR A 158 -5.34 -0.38 4.14
CA THR A 158 -4.76 0.89 3.67
C THR A 158 -3.56 1.23 4.55
N PHE A 159 -2.42 1.55 3.95
CA PHE A 159 -1.20 1.89 4.68
C PHE A 159 -0.85 3.38 4.53
N GLN A 160 -0.62 4.03 5.66
CA GLN A 160 -0.21 5.43 5.72
C GLN A 160 1.06 5.57 6.56
N VAL A 161 2.16 5.98 5.91
CA VAL A 161 3.44 6.17 6.58
C VAL A 161 3.54 7.51 7.33
N SER A 162 4.15 7.51 8.51
CA SER A 162 4.54 8.71 9.28
C SER A 162 6.02 9.04 9.08
N ARG A 163 6.35 9.52 7.87
CA ARG A 163 7.74 9.58 7.36
C ARG A 163 8.70 10.52 8.09
N ASP A 164 8.21 11.65 8.62
CA ASP A 164 9.07 12.78 8.98
C ASP A 164 9.54 12.77 10.43
N GLN A 165 9.44 11.62 11.10
CA GLN A 165 9.75 11.44 12.53
C GLN A 165 8.99 12.41 13.45
N LYS A 166 7.93 13.06 12.94
CA LYS A 166 7.01 13.87 13.75
C LYS A 166 5.87 13.04 14.34
N GLY A 167 5.92 11.74 14.14
CA GLY A 167 4.87 10.82 14.52
C GLY A 167 3.59 11.01 13.75
N LEU A 168 2.53 10.44 14.29
CA LEU A 168 1.21 10.54 13.72
C LEU A 168 0.61 11.93 14.00
N THR A 169 0.64 12.78 12.97
CA THR A 169 0.02 14.11 12.98
C THR A 169 -1.43 14.06 12.48
N TRP A 170 -2.22 15.08 12.79
CA TRP A 170 -3.60 15.19 12.31
C TRP A 170 -3.69 15.20 10.78
N ASP A 171 -2.76 15.86 10.10
CA ASP A 171 -2.74 15.94 8.64
C ASP A 171 -2.39 14.59 8.00
N ASN A 172 -1.39 13.89 8.55
CA ASN A 172 -1.05 12.54 8.10
C ASN A 172 -2.22 11.57 8.31
N TYR A 173 -2.88 11.70 9.47
CA TYR A 173 -4.06 10.93 9.80
C TYR A 173 -5.21 11.14 8.80
N GLN A 174 -5.56 12.40 8.51
CA GLN A 174 -6.60 12.72 7.52
C GLN A 174 -6.20 12.27 6.11
N GLU A 175 -4.91 12.35 5.74
CA GLU A 175 -4.42 11.82 4.47
C GLU A 175 -4.65 10.31 4.35
N GLY A 176 -4.37 9.53 5.40
CA GLY A 176 -4.64 8.09 5.43
C GLY A 176 -6.13 7.76 5.26
N LEU A 177 -7.01 8.50 5.96
CA LEU A 177 -8.46 8.36 5.80
C LEU A 177 -8.91 8.70 4.37
N ASP A 178 -8.31 9.71 3.76
CA ASP A 178 -8.62 10.12 2.39
C ASP A 178 -8.14 9.11 1.34
N VAL A 179 -6.97 8.49 1.54
CA VAL A 179 -6.52 7.35 0.70
C VAL A 179 -7.54 6.22 0.80
N TRP A 180 -7.93 5.84 2.02
CA TRP A 180 -8.91 4.79 2.26
C TRP A 180 -10.25 5.08 1.56
N ARG A 181 -10.79 6.30 1.68
CA ARG A 181 -12.03 6.72 1.01
C ARG A 181 -11.92 6.64 -0.50
N ARG A 182 -10.79 7.05 -1.10
CA ARG A 182 -10.57 6.94 -2.55
C ARG A 182 -10.45 5.49 -3.00
N THR A 183 -9.83 4.62 -2.21
CA THR A 183 -9.79 3.17 -2.48
C THR A 183 -11.18 2.57 -2.44
N LYS A 184 -12.03 2.96 -1.48
CA LYS A 184 -13.45 2.55 -1.47
C LYS A 184 -14.23 3.06 -2.68
N ALA A 185 -13.94 4.27 -3.14
CA ALA A 185 -14.65 4.88 -4.28
C ALA A 185 -14.37 4.20 -5.64
N ILE A 186 -13.29 3.41 -5.73
CA ILE A 186 -12.96 2.63 -6.93
C ILE A 186 -13.49 1.17 -6.88
N HIS A 187 -14.18 0.78 -5.81
CA HIS A 187 -14.68 -0.57 -5.67
C HIS A 187 -15.81 -0.87 -6.67
N SER A 188 -15.59 -1.88 -7.50
CA SER A 188 -16.58 -2.55 -8.35
C SER A 188 -16.78 -3.97 -7.83
N PRO A 189 -18.00 -4.41 -7.50
CA PRO A 189 -18.24 -5.73 -6.92
C PRO A 189 -17.68 -6.87 -7.76
N TRP A 190 -17.07 -7.86 -7.11
CA TRP A 190 -16.65 -9.10 -7.77
C TRP A 190 -17.86 -10.01 -8.04
N ARG A 191 -18.03 -10.41 -9.30
CA ARG A 191 -19.14 -11.25 -9.80
C ARG A 191 -18.65 -12.51 -10.53
N GLY A 192 -17.43 -12.96 -10.22
CA GLY A 192 -16.77 -14.05 -10.93
C GLY A 192 -16.06 -13.60 -12.20
N THR A 193 -15.63 -14.57 -13.01
CA THR A 193 -14.74 -14.35 -14.16
C THR A 193 -15.48 -14.09 -15.49
N ALA A 194 -16.80 -14.29 -15.52
CA ALA A 194 -17.58 -14.16 -16.74
C ALA A 194 -17.74 -12.69 -17.18
N LEU A 195 -17.22 -12.34 -18.35
CA LEU A 195 -17.22 -10.96 -18.88
C LEU A 195 -18.61 -10.32 -18.95
N ASN A 196 -19.64 -11.11 -19.27
CA ASN A 196 -21.03 -10.64 -19.33
C ASN A 196 -21.59 -10.17 -17.97
N SER A 197 -20.96 -10.54 -16.86
CA SER A 197 -21.34 -10.07 -15.51
C SER A 197 -21.00 -8.59 -15.27
N TYR A 198 -20.20 -8.01 -16.17
CA TYR A 198 -19.68 -6.65 -16.12
C TYR A 198 -20.08 -5.88 -17.38
N PRO A 199 -21.30 -5.31 -17.43
CA PRO A 199 -21.82 -4.65 -18.64
C PRO A 199 -21.03 -3.39 -18.99
N LYS A 200 -20.44 -2.71 -17.99
CA LYS A 200 -19.61 -1.51 -18.16
C LYS A 200 -18.12 -1.83 -18.31
N ARG A 201 -17.73 -3.09 -18.46
CA ARG A 201 -16.31 -3.46 -18.51
C ARG A 201 -15.58 -2.69 -19.62
N LYS A 202 -14.33 -2.35 -19.36
CA LYS A 202 -13.45 -1.68 -20.32
C LYS A 202 -12.18 -2.50 -20.49
N LEU A 203 -11.84 -2.90 -21.71
CA LEU A 203 -10.54 -3.53 -22.00
C LEU A 203 -9.45 -2.49 -21.78
N ILE A 204 -8.48 -2.81 -20.92
CA ILE A 204 -7.38 -1.91 -20.59
C ILE A 204 -6.01 -2.45 -21.01
N GLY A 205 -5.91 -3.69 -21.51
CA GLY A 205 -4.67 -4.21 -22.09
C GLY A 205 -4.50 -5.71 -21.87
N PHE A 206 -3.25 -6.16 -21.92
CA PHE A 206 -2.87 -7.57 -21.91
C PHE A 206 -1.68 -7.80 -20.98
N SER A 207 -1.67 -8.93 -20.27
CA SER A 207 -0.57 -9.26 -19.35
C SER A 207 -0.21 -10.74 -19.43
N GLY A 208 1.08 -11.03 -19.59
CA GLY A 208 1.64 -12.37 -19.41
C GLY A 208 1.98 -12.60 -17.95
N MET A 209 1.44 -13.66 -17.34
CA MET A 209 1.55 -13.91 -15.91
C MET A 209 1.71 -15.40 -15.60
N ASP A 210 2.29 -15.70 -14.45
CA ASP A 210 2.28 -17.06 -13.89
C ASP A 210 0.86 -17.47 -13.46
N MET A 211 0.62 -18.79 -13.45
CA MET A 211 -0.69 -19.33 -13.10
C MET A 211 -1.11 -19.04 -11.65
N GLY A 212 -0.17 -18.86 -10.72
CA GLY A 212 -0.47 -18.52 -9.33
C GLY A 212 -1.08 -17.12 -9.24
N THR A 213 -0.45 -16.13 -9.89
CA THR A 213 -1.00 -14.77 -10.00
C THR A 213 -2.37 -14.76 -10.67
N ILE A 214 -2.54 -15.51 -11.77
CA ILE A 214 -3.82 -15.59 -12.49
C ILE A 214 -4.93 -16.13 -11.57
N GLN A 215 -4.66 -17.21 -10.82
CA GLN A 215 -5.63 -17.79 -9.89
C GLN A 215 -6.04 -16.81 -8.78
N GLN A 216 -5.10 -16.01 -8.26
CA GLN A 216 -5.43 -14.98 -7.27
C GLN A 216 -6.37 -13.90 -7.84
N LEU A 217 -6.12 -13.45 -9.06
CA LEU A 217 -6.96 -12.46 -9.75
C LEU A 217 -8.34 -13.02 -10.10
N GLU A 218 -8.41 -14.28 -10.53
CA GLU A 218 -9.68 -14.98 -10.82
C GLU A 218 -10.49 -15.29 -9.56
N ALA A 219 -9.90 -15.21 -8.38
CA ALA A 219 -10.61 -15.24 -7.09
C ALA A 219 -11.13 -13.85 -6.67
N GLY A 220 -10.96 -12.82 -7.50
CA GLY A 220 -11.30 -11.43 -7.18
C GLY A 220 -10.28 -10.75 -6.26
N GLY A 221 -9.12 -11.38 -6.07
CA GLY A 221 -8.04 -10.88 -5.23
C GLY A 221 -7.04 -10.03 -6.03
N ARG A 222 -5.77 -10.24 -5.74
CA ARG A 222 -4.65 -9.49 -6.32
C ARG A 222 -3.38 -10.31 -6.26
N ARG A 223 -2.38 -9.87 -7.03
CA ARG A 223 -1.03 -10.39 -6.94
C ARG A 223 -0.43 -10.15 -5.56
N THR A 224 0.05 -11.22 -4.93
CA THR A 224 0.77 -11.15 -3.64
C THR A 224 2.22 -11.64 -3.73
N ASP A 225 2.72 -11.92 -4.93
CA ASP A 225 4.13 -12.29 -5.08
C ASP A 225 5.04 -11.06 -4.93
N ARG A 226 6.12 -11.26 -4.17
CA ARG A 226 7.17 -10.27 -3.92
C ARG A 226 8.46 -10.56 -4.68
N LYS A 227 8.64 -11.79 -5.20
CA LYS A 227 9.89 -12.20 -5.84
C LYS A 227 10.07 -11.54 -7.20
N GLU A 228 8.99 -11.38 -7.96
CA GLU A 228 9.01 -10.62 -9.22
C GLU A 228 8.42 -9.23 -9.03
N ALA A 229 8.80 -8.56 -7.94
CA ALA A 229 8.72 -7.10 -7.89
C ALA A 229 9.35 -6.57 -9.19
N ALA A 230 8.73 -5.60 -9.85
CA ALA A 230 9.19 -5.10 -11.15
C ALA A 230 9.58 -3.62 -11.07
N ARG A 231 9.86 -2.96 -12.19
CA ARG A 231 10.52 -1.63 -12.21
C ARG A 231 9.79 -0.59 -11.35
N TRP A 232 8.46 -0.64 -11.31
CA TRP A 232 7.57 0.36 -10.74
C TRP A 232 6.78 -0.11 -9.51
N GLY A 233 7.24 -1.15 -8.82
CA GLY A 233 6.53 -1.68 -7.67
C GLY A 233 6.17 -3.15 -7.78
N PHE A 234 5.60 -3.64 -6.69
CA PHE A 234 4.81 -4.87 -6.69
C PHE A 234 3.45 -4.60 -7.34
N ALA A 235 3.37 -4.88 -8.63
CA ALA A 235 2.19 -4.55 -9.42
C ALA A 235 2.00 -5.57 -10.53
N MET A 236 0.83 -5.51 -11.17
CA MET A 236 0.58 -6.19 -12.42
C MET A 236 0.94 -5.25 -13.57
N TYR A 237 1.72 -5.75 -14.51
CA TYR A 237 2.20 -4.99 -15.67
C TYR A 237 1.39 -5.39 -16.90
N VAL A 238 0.86 -4.39 -17.58
CA VAL A 238 -0.17 -4.56 -18.62
C VAL A 238 0.29 -3.80 -19.87
N ALA A 239 0.59 -4.53 -20.93
CA ALA A 239 0.89 -3.96 -22.24
C ALA A 239 -0.41 -3.58 -22.97
N ASP A 240 -0.38 -2.54 -23.77
CA ASP A 240 -1.48 -2.22 -24.68
C ASP A 240 -1.49 -3.08 -25.95
N GLU A 241 -0.39 -3.78 -26.21
CA GLU A 241 -0.19 -4.65 -27.37
C GLU A 241 -0.06 -6.13 -26.98
N PRO A 242 -0.90 -7.04 -27.55
CA PRO A 242 -0.86 -8.46 -27.24
C PRO A 242 0.51 -9.12 -27.47
N ARG A 243 1.23 -8.69 -28.52
CA ARG A 243 2.55 -9.25 -28.88
C ARG A 243 3.57 -9.00 -27.76
N VAL A 244 3.52 -7.84 -27.12
CA VAL A 244 4.39 -7.50 -25.98
C VAL A 244 4.03 -8.37 -24.78
N ALA A 245 2.75 -8.56 -24.47
CA ALA A 245 2.32 -9.46 -23.40
C ALA A 245 2.72 -10.93 -23.64
N ILE A 246 2.65 -11.41 -24.88
CA ILE A 246 3.15 -12.73 -25.28
C ILE A 246 4.66 -12.84 -25.03
N TRP A 247 5.43 -11.80 -25.40
CA TRP A 247 6.87 -11.80 -25.18
C TRP A 247 7.20 -11.90 -23.69
N PHE A 248 6.56 -11.09 -22.83
CA PHE A 248 6.76 -11.17 -21.37
C PHE A 248 6.30 -12.52 -20.80
N ASN A 249 5.23 -13.11 -21.33
CA ASN A 249 4.80 -14.45 -20.95
C ASN A 249 5.88 -15.52 -21.22
N GLN A 250 6.61 -15.42 -22.34
CA GLN A 250 7.74 -16.32 -22.65
C GLN A 250 9.00 -15.96 -21.84
N TRP A 251 9.20 -14.67 -21.56
CA TRP A 251 10.28 -14.19 -20.72
C TRP A 251 10.19 -14.80 -19.31
N ILE A 252 9.00 -14.83 -18.70
CA ILE A 252 8.77 -15.49 -17.40
C ILE A 252 9.21 -16.96 -17.44
N LYS A 253 8.83 -17.72 -18.49
CA LYS A 253 9.22 -19.14 -18.62
C LYS A 253 10.73 -19.34 -18.72
N THR A 254 11.44 -18.39 -19.35
CA THR A 254 12.90 -18.43 -19.49
C THR A 254 13.59 -18.23 -18.15
N TYR A 255 13.12 -17.28 -17.33
CA TYR A 255 13.72 -16.96 -16.03
C TYR A 255 13.27 -17.90 -14.90
N PHE A 256 12.08 -18.49 -15.04
CA PHE A 256 11.51 -19.43 -14.09
C PHE A 256 11.08 -20.73 -14.80
N PRO A 257 12.06 -21.60 -15.13
CA PRO A 257 11.78 -22.85 -15.83
C PRO A 257 10.73 -23.70 -15.11
N GLY A 258 9.76 -24.22 -15.86
CA GLY A 258 8.67 -25.05 -15.33
C GLY A 258 7.48 -24.29 -14.76
N VAL A 259 7.54 -22.95 -14.67
CA VAL A 259 6.38 -22.14 -14.29
C VAL A 259 5.35 -22.16 -15.42
N ALA A 260 4.13 -22.59 -15.08
CA ALA A 260 3.00 -22.46 -15.99
C ALA A 260 2.60 -20.98 -16.10
N THR A 261 2.43 -20.49 -17.32
CA THR A 261 2.07 -19.09 -17.58
C THR A 261 0.99 -19.00 -18.66
N ALA A 262 0.22 -17.92 -18.65
CA ALA A 262 -0.73 -17.60 -19.71
C ALA A 262 -0.82 -16.08 -19.91
N VAL A 263 -1.28 -15.68 -21.11
CA VAL A 263 -1.63 -14.29 -21.38
C VAL A 263 -3.10 -14.07 -21.02
N CYS A 264 -3.38 -13.01 -20.29
CA CYS A 264 -4.72 -12.57 -19.96
C CYS A 264 -5.03 -11.23 -20.64
N ALA A 265 -6.25 -11.08 -21.14
CA ALA A 265 -6.87 -9.79 -21.36
C ALA A 265 -7.26 -9.20 -20.01
N ILE A 266 -6.91 -7.95 -19.78
CA ILE A 266 -7.15 -7.23 -18.54
C ILE A 266 -8.26 -6.21 -18.78
N TYR A 267 -9.28 -6.27 -17.94
CA TYR A 267 -10.43 -5.38 -17.98
C TYR A 267 -10.54 -4.61 -16.68
N ALA A 268 -10.94 -3.34 -16.74
CA ALA A 268 -11.65 -2.73 -15.64
C ALA A 268 -13.07 -3.31 -15.60
N ARG A 269 -13.52 -3.78 -14.44
CA ARG A 269 -14.88 -4.31 -14.20
C ARG A 269 -15.95 -3.24 -14.44
N ASP A 270 -15.60 -1.98 -14.25
CA ASP A 270 -16.46 -0.84 -14.54
C ASP A 270 -15.65 0.32 -15.14
N GLY A 271 -15.92 0.62 -16.40
CA GLY A 271 -15.23 1.64 -17.20
C GLY A 271 -15.47 3.06 -16.71
N ASP A 272 -16.61 3.36 -16.10
CA ASP A 272 -16.88 4.69 -15.55
C ASP A 272 -16.03 4.93 -14.29
N ILE A 273 -15.75 3.86 -13.52
CA ILE A 273 -14.81 3.92 -12.39
C ILE A 273 -13.39 4.09 -12.90
N TRP A 274 -13.04 3.31 -13.93
CA TRP A 274 -11.75 3.46 -14.58
C TRP A 274 -11.54 4.89 -15.01
N ASP A 275 -12.44 5.50 -15.79
CA ASP A 275 -12.22 6.81 -16.38
C ASP A 275 -12.01 7.92 -15.33
N ARG A 276 -12.73 7.87 -14.20
CA ARG A 276 -12.61 8.87 -13.13
C ARG A 276 -11.47 8.63 -12.13
N MET A 277 -10.93 7.41 -12.02
CA MET A 277 -9.85 7.15 -11.07
C MET A 277 -8.53 7.78 -11.51
N ASN A 278 -7.64 8.02 -10.55
CA ASN A 278 -6.38 8.69 -10.80
C ASN A 278 -5.45 7.85 -11.71
N LYS A 279 -4.89 8.51 -12.73
CA LYS A 279 -3.96 7.91 -13.68
C LYS A 279 -2.86 8.90 -13.99
N ILE A 280 -1.65 8.42 -14.17
CA ILE A 280 -0.51 9.25 -14.52
C ILE A 280 0.37 8.53 -15.54
N TRP A 281 0.89 9.27 -16.52
CA TRP A 281 1.96 8.79 -17.39
C TRP A 281 3.29 9.37 -16.92
N VAL A 282 4.23 8.53 -16.52
CA VAL A 282 5.54 8.96 -16.02
C VAL A 282 6.63 8.74 -17.07
N PRO A 283 7.72 9.53 -17.06
CA PRO A 283 8.85 9.31 -17.95
C PRO A 283 9.70 8.11 -17.48
N ASP A 284 10.14 7.24 -18.41
CA ASP A 284 10.90 6.02 -18.08
C ASP A 284 12.33 6.31 -17.54
N SER A 285 12.87 7.48 -17.86
CA SER A 285 14.22 7.91 -17.46
C SER A 285 14.35 8.24 -15.96
N ARG A 286 13.24 8.38 -15.23
CA ARG A 286 13.24 8.75 -13.81
C ARG A 286 13.55 7.54 -12.92
N ASN A 287 14.80 7.47 -12.45
CA ASN A 287 15.24 6.39 -11.55
C ASN A 287 14.67 6.48 -10.14
N ASP A 288 14.34 7.68 -9.67
CA ASP A 288 13.75 7.93 -8.35
C ASP A 288 12.28 7.47 -8.23
N LEU A 289 11.64 7.14 -9.35
CA LEU A 289 10.33 6.49 -9.36
C LEU A 289 10.44 4.95 -9.29
N LYS A 290 11.64 4.39 -9.55
CA LYS A 290 11.85 2.94 -9.69
C LYS A 290 12.02 2.29 -8.33
N GLN A 291 11.63 1.02 -8.22
CA GLN A 291 11.84 0.24 -7.00
C GLN A 291 13.33 0.04 -6.72
N ASN A 292 13.70 0.17 -5.44
CA ASN A 292 15.01 -0.22 -4.94
C ASN A 292 14.92 -1.56 -4.20
N ARG A 293 15.49 -2.62 -4.77
CA ARG A 293 15.37 -4.00 -4.24
C ARG A 293 16.59 -4.48 -3.46
N THR A 294 17.45 -3.57 -2.99
CA THR A 294 18.64 -3.95 -2.23
C THR A 294 18.31 -4.55 -0.87
N SER A 295 17.18 -4.16 -0.28
CA SER A 295 16.62 -4.75 0.94
C SER A 295 15.12 -4.46 1.03
N ASP A 296 14.40 -5.19 1.88
CA ASP A 296 12.98 -4.93 2.14
C ASP A 296 12.73 -3.51 2.70
N PHE A 297 13.69 -2.98 3.46
CA PHE A 297 13.66 -1.60 3.94
C PHE A 297 13.70 -0.60 2.77
N MET A 298 14.70 -0.73 1.89
CA MET A 298 14.82 0.15 0.72
C MET A 298 13.63 -0.01 -0.24
N LEU A 299 13.06 -1.21 -0.28
CA LEU A 299 11.91 -1.52 -1.09
C LEU A 299 10.69 -0.72 -0.65
N GLY A 300 10.31 -0.81 0.63
CA GLY A 300 9.20 -0.02 1.18
C GLY A 300 9.40 1.48 1.00
N TRP A 301 10.60 1.99 1.30
CA TRP A 301 10.91 3.41 1.15
C TRP A 301 10.88 3.91 -0.29
N SER A 302 11.34 3.11 -1.27
CA SER A 302 11.29 3.50 -2.69
C SER A 302 9.86 3.59 -3.23
N GLU A 303 8.91 2.81 -2.70
CA GLU A 303 7.50 2.94 -3.05
C GLU A 303 6.91 4.24 -2.52
N GLU A 304 7.29 4.61 -1.32
CA GLU A 304 6.88 5.85 -0.67
C GLU A 304 7.51 7.10 -1.29
N ASP A 305 8.75 6.99 -1.77
CA ASP A 305 9.38 8.00 -2.60
C ASP A 305 8.60 8.20 -3.91
N ARG A 306 8.29 7.11 -4.63
CA ARG A 306 7.48 7.17 -5.85
C ARG A 306 6.13 7.84 -5.60
N ASN A 307 5.41 7.44 -4.55
CA ASN A 307 4.12 8.02 -4.19
C ASN A 307 4.21 9.53 -3.93
N ARG A 308 5.27 9.98 -3.25
CA ARG A 308 5.55 11.40 -3.00
C ARG A 308 5.84 12.18 -4.29
N GLN A 309 6.61 11.61 -5.21
CA GLN A 309 6.87 12.25 -6.51
C GLN A 309 5.60 12.36 -7.35
N VAL A 310 4.80 11.29 -7.40
CA VAL A 310 3.51 11.30 -8.11
C VAL A 310 2.57 12.37 -7.56
N ARG A 311 2.58 12.57 -6.23
CA ARG A 311 1.82 13.64 -5.57
C ARG A 311 2.25 15.05 -6.00
N GLN A 312 3.52 15.28 -6.34
CA GLN A 312 3.99 16.59 -6.82
C GLN A 312 3.38 16.95 -8.18
N TRP A 313 3.00 15.96 -8.99
CA TRP A 313 2.24 16.16 -10.22
C TRP A 313 0.72 16.20 -10.01
N GLY A 314 0.26 16.35 -8.76
CA GLY A 314 -1.16 16.49 -8.43
C GLY A 314 -1.95 15.18 -8.41
N VAL A 315 -1.30 14.03 -8.52
CA VAL A 315 -1.95 12.72 -8.56
C VAL A 315 -1.81 12.01 -7.21
N LYS A 316 -2.91 11.49 -6.65
CA LYS A 316 -2.93 10.86 -5.32
C LYS A 316 -3.26 9.37 -5.40
N ARG A 317 -2.83 8.58 -4.41
CA ARG A 317 -3.21 7.17 -4.28
C ARG A 317 -4.73 6.99 -4.01
N PRO A 318 -5.34 5.88 -4.46
CA PRO A 318 -4.78 4.91 -5.40
C PRO A 318 -4.73 5.50 -6.81
N TYR A 319 -3.73 5.11 -7.60
CA TYR A 319 -3.59 5.46 -9.00
C TYR A 319 -3.06 4.28 -9.81
N VAL A 320 -3.08 4.38 -11.14
CA VAL A 320 -2.28 3.51 -12.02
C VAL A 320 -1.27 4.36 -12.80
N LEU A 321 -0.17 3.73 -13.20
CA LEU A 321 0.96 4.41 -13.82
C LEU A 321 1.19 3.88 -15.23
N PHE A 322 1.26 4.78 -16.20
CA PHE A 322 1.63 4.50 -17.59
C PHE A 322 3.09 4.89 -17.80
N SER A 323 3.78 4.15 -18.65
CA SER A 323 5.16 4.45 -19.04
C SER A 323 5.41 4.02 -20.48
N ARG A 324 6.32 4.74 -21.14
CA ARG A 324 6.79 4.47 -22.50
C ARG A 324 8.22 3.95 -22.42
N HIS A 325 8.47 2.71 -22.80
CA HIS A 325 9.74 2.02 -22.60
C HIS A 325 10.57 1.93 -23.88
N PRO A 326 11.91 1.97 -23.79
CA PRO A 326 12.78 1.65 -24.92
C PRO A 326 12.56 0.21 -25.40
N ASN A 327 12.90 -0.04 -26.67
CA ASN A 327 12.92 -1.39 -27.22
C ASN A 327 13.83 -2.31 -26.40
N MET A 328 13.43 -3.57 -26.18
CA MET A 328 14.21 -4.53 -25.39
C MET A 328 15.20 -5.38 -26.20
N GLY A 329 15.45 -5.04 -27.47
CA GLY A 329 16.44 -5.69 -28.33
C GLY A 329 15.86 -6.50 -29.49
N GLY A 330 16.74 -7.19 -30.23
CA GLY A 330 16.43 -7.73 -31.56
C GLY A 330 15.32 -8.80 -31.63
N THR A 331 14.98 -9.46 -30.52
CA THR A 331 13.87 -10.44 -30.47
C THR A 331 12.56 -9.83 -29.93
N PHE A 332 12.56 -8.54 -29.59
CA PHE A 332 11.38 -7.86 -29.09
C PHE A 332 10.37 -7.63 -30.23
N PRO A 333 9.07 -7.87 -30.01
CA PRO A 333 8.12 -8.08 -31.12
C PRO A 333 7.61 -6.80 -31.77
N VAL A 334 8.07 -5.63 -31.31
CA VAL A 334 7.64 -4.32 -31.80
C VAL A 334 8.87 -3.51 -32.21
N ALA A 335 8.75 -2.76 -33.30
CA ALA A 335 9.80 -1.85 -33.74
C ALA A 335 9.70 -0.53 -32.96
N GLY A 336 10.74 -0.19 -32.19
CA GLY A 336 10.76 1.03 -31.38
C GLY A 336 10.30 0.84 -29.94
N ARG A 337 9.77 1.91 -29.34
CA ARG A 337 9.32 1.95 -27.94
C ARG A 337 7.97 1.24 -27.77
N PHE A 338 7.65 0.85 -26.55
CA PHE A 338 6.37 0.19 -26.21
C PHE A 338 5.73 0.80 -24.96
N ASN A 339 4.42 0.59 -24.78
CA ASN A 339 3.72 1.09 -23.60
C ASN A 339 3.50 0.01 -22.56
N GLU A 340 3.52 0.43 -21.31
CA GLU A 340 3.21 -0.41 -20.17
C GLU A 340 2.38 0.37 -19.16
N LEU A 341 1.37 -0.31 -18.61
CA LEU A 341 0.50 0.15 -17.54
C LEU A 341 0.79 -0.70 -16.29
N VAL A 342 0.96 -0.02 -15.16
CA VAL A 342 1.26 -0.61 -13.87
C VAL A 342 0.04 -0.47 -12.97
N ILE A 343 -0.53 -1.60 -12.58
CA ILE A 343 -1.71 -1.67 -11.73
C ILE A 343 -1.34 -2.21 -10.36
N TYR A 344 -1.46 -1.36 -9.33
CA TYR A 344 -1.15 -1.73 -7.94
C TYR A 344 -2.24 -2.59 -7.31
N PRO A 345 -1.93 -3.39 -6.27
CA PRO A 345 -2.83 -4.43 -5.78
C PRO A 345 -4.17 -3.92 -5.27
N GLN A 346 -4.21 -2.75 -4.62
CA GLN A 346 -5.46 -2.12 -4.21
C GLN A 346 -6.40 -1.87 -5.41
N VAL A 347 -5.85 -1.48 -6.57
CA VAL A 347 -6.65 -1.28 -7.78
C VAL A 347 -7.06 -2.63 -8.36
N GLN A 348 -6.16 -3.62 -8.35
CA GLN A 348 -6.42 -4.99 -8.85
C GLN A 348 -7.67 -5.58 -8.20
N GLU A 349 -7.69 -5.68 -6.87
CA GLU A 349 -8.81 -6.31 -6.17
C GLU A 349 -10.09 -5.49 -6.25
N ASN A 350 -9.99 -4.16 -6.32
CA ASN A 350 -11.17 -3.29 -6.29
C ASN A 350 -11.79 -3.05 -7.65
N LEU A 351 -11.04 -3.20 -8.76
CA LEU A 351 -11.54 -2.80 -10.07
C LEU A 351 -11.22 -3.78 -11.21
N ILE A 352 -10.28 -4.70 -11.07
CA ILE A 352 -9.75 -5.42 -12.24
C ILE A 352 -10.32 -6.82 -12.40
N LEU A 353 -10.48 -7.24 -13.65
CA LEU A 353 -10.79 -8.59 -14.07
C LEU A 353 -9.72 -9.06 -15.05
N ALA A 354 -9.10 -10.20 -14.77
CA ALA A 354 -8.22 -10.89 -15.70
C ALA A 354 -8.98 -12.05 -16.37
N VAL A 355 -8.86 -12.16 -17.69
CA VAL A 355 -9.47 -13.24 -18.48
C VAL A 355 -8.41 -13.88 -19.34
N ARG A 356 -8.15 -15.17 -19.10
CA ARG A 356 -7.18 -15.95 -19.89
C ARG A 356 -7.57 -15.94 -21.36
N MET A 357 -6.58 -15.88 -22.23
CA MET A 357 -6.78 -15.89 -23.68
C MET A 357 -6.24 -17.19 -24.28
N SER A 358 -6.97 -17.72 -25.24
CA SER A 358 -6.50 -18.76 -26.16
C SER A 358 -5.58 -18.18 -27.23
N ASP A 359 -4.82 -19.05 -27.90
CA ASP A 359 -3.96 -18.64 -29.03
C ASP A 359 -4.76 -17.98 -30.17
N ASN A 360 -6.00 -18.42 -30.40
CA ASN A 360 -6.88 -17.82 -31.41
C ASN A 360 -7.29 -16.40 -31.03
N GLU A 361 -7.69 -16.20 -29.77
CA GLU A 361 -8.05 -14.87 -29.26
C GLU A 361 -6.84 -13.92 -29.33
N LEU A 362 -5.66 -14.38 -28.92
CA LEU A 362 -4.42 -13.61 -29.00
C LEU A 362 -4.06 -13.19 -30.43
N ARG A 363 -4.22 -14.08 -31.40
CA ARG A 363 -3.98 -13.77 -32.82
C ARG A 363 -4.97 -12.73 -33.37
N SER A 364 -6.19 -12.71 -32.84
CA SER A 364 -7.25 -11.78 -33.26
C SER A 364 -7.29 -10.48 -32.47
N ALA A 365 -6.55 -10.38 -31.36
CA ALA A 365 -6.61 -9.26 -30.45
C ALA A 365 -6.01 -7.99 -31.09
N SER A 366 -6.70 -6.87 -30.91
CA SER A 366 -6.25 -5.55 -31.36
C SER A 366 -5.57 -4.80 -30.22
N ASN A 367 -4.64 -3.91 -30.58
CA ASN A 367 -3.97 -3.05 -29.62
C ASN A 367 -4.95 -2.03 -29.00
N VAL A 368 -4.71 -1.68 -27.74
CA VAL A 368 -5.50 -0.67 -27.03
C VAL A 368 -5.03 0.76 -27.34
N TYR A 369 -3.74 0.94 -27.67
CA TYR A 369 -3.07 2.20 -28.02
C TYR A 369 -3.21 3.28 -26.93
N TYR A 370 -2.47 3.16 -25.83
CA TYR A 370 -2.63 4.05 -24.66
C TYR A 370 -2.45 5.54 -24.97
N GLU A 371 -1.59 5.91 -25.92
CA GLU A 371 -1.38 7.29 -26.35
C GLU A 371 -2.68 7.92 -26.88
N GLY A 372 -3.50 7.11 -27.58
CA GLY A 372 -4.82 7.52 -28.06
C GLY A 372 -5.89 7.62 -26.97
N LYS A 373 -5.56 7.22 -25.73
CA LYS A 373 -6.50 7.14 -24.60
C LYS A 373 -6.30 8.23 -23.55
N ILE A 374 -5.33 9.11 -23.71
CA ILE A 374 -4.96 10.11 -22.70
C ILE A 374 -6.15 10.99 -22.30
N ARG A 375 -6.85 11.57 -23.28
CA ARG A 375 -8.03 12.41 -23.02
C ARG A 375 -9.23 11.59 -22.56
N GLU A 376 -9.48 10.45 -23.20
CA GLU A 376 -10.60 9.55 -22.88
C GLU A 376 -10.53 9.05 -21.44
N TRP A 377 -9.35 8.65 -20.98
CA TRP A 377 -9.14 8.06 -19.65
C TRP A 377 -8.65 9.07 -18.62
N ASN A 378 -8.65 10.36 -18.95
CA ASN A 378 -8.22 11.44 -18.06
C ASN A 378 -6.84 11.16 -17.42
N ILE A 379 -5.84 10.85 -18.27
CA ILE A 379 -4.48 10.52 -17.81
C ILE A 379 -3.71 11.81 -17.59
N THR A 380 -3.18 12.02 -16.38
CA THR A 380 -2.29 13.14 -16.08
C THR A 380 -0.94 12.94 -16.78
N ILE A 381 -0.49 13.95 -17.53
CA ILE A 381 0.78 13.95 -18.25
C ILE A 381 1.67 15.09 -17.71
N PRO A 382 2.64 14.79 -16.83
CA PRO A 382 3.69 15.73 -16.41
C PRO A 382 4.49 16.30 -17.57
N GLN A 383 5.06 17.48 -17.39
CA GLN A 383 5.87 18.13 -18.43
C GLN A 383 7.09 17.29 -18.82
N GLU A 384 7.69 16.59 -17.85
CA GLU A 384 8.82 15.70 -18.06
C GLU A 384 8.46 14.53 -18.98
N THR A 385 7.23 14.01 -18.88
CA THR A 385 6.71 12.99 -19.80
C THR A 385 6.57 13.56 -21.21
N ARG A 386 6.05 14.79 -21.34
CA ARG A 386 5.95 15.45 -22.66
C ARG A 386 7.33 15.65 -23.30
N ASN A 387 8.31 16.04 -22.50
CA ASN A 387 9.70 16.21 -22.95
C ASN A 387 10.31 14.87 -23.39
N ASP A 388 10.05 13.78 -22.66
CA ASP A 388 10.50 12.43 -23.02
C ASP A 388 9.97 11.99 -24.39
N PHE A 389 8.69 12.21 -24.66
CA PHE A 389 8.10 11.93 -25.98
C PHE A 389 8.72 12.80 -27.08
N ALA A 390 8.89 14.10 -26.83
CA ALA A 390 9.49 15.03 -27.78
C ALA A 390 10.94 14.65 -28.16
N ILE A 391 11.76 14.23 -27.18
CA ILE A 391 13.14 13.76 -27.40
C ILE A 391 13.16 12.54 -28.34
N ASN A 392 12.16 11.67 -28.22
CA ASN A 392 12.02 10.47 -29.04
C ASN A 392 11.26 10.72 -30.36
N ARG A 393 10.91 11.98 -30.68
CA ARG A 393 10.12 12.38 -31.85
C ARG A 393 8.73 11.70 -31.89
N GLU A 394 8.20 11.39 -30.72
CA GLU A 394 6.86 10.83 -30.53
C GLU A 394 5.91 11.96 -30.13
N ASN A 395 4.64 11.87 -30.54
CA ASN A 395 3.60 12.81 -30.12
C ASN A 395 2.77 12.17 -29.00
N ILE A 396 2.54 12.92 -27.91
CA ILE A 396 1.66 12.54 -26.82
C ILE A 396 0.50 13.54 -26.82
N GLY A 397 -0.66 13.07 -27.27
CA GLY A 397 -1.80 13.88 -27.76
C GLY A 397 -2.38 14.95 -26.82
#